data_AF-A0A831X7U3-F1
#
_entry.id   AF-A0A831X7U3-F1
#
_cell.length_a   1.000
_cell.length_b   1.000
_cell.length_c   1.000
_cell.angle_alpha   90.00
_cell.angle_beta   90.00
_cell.angle_gamma   90.00
#
_symmetry.space_group_name_H-M   'P 1'
#
loop_
_entity.id
_entity.type
_entity.pdbx_description
1 polymer ?
#
loop_
_entity_poly.entity_id
_entity_poly.type
_entity_poly.pdbx_seq_one_letter_code
_entity_poly.pdbx_strand_id
1 'polypeptide(L)'
;LGRRYRDRGIGWILGGDRPADGLEEVWRAMARGIARGVTGEEAYEAVIATFHPRGGGTSSTHFHGDPWLHFNMQQTGHGPAEAVRGWDRIAADYALAPPKPVVDGEPLYEDHPIGFRAASEHGFSTEHHVRQRAYWHLFAGACGFAYGNHAVWQMYAPGRRPVNGPLLYWYEAIHRPGAAQMQHVRALIESRPMTARVPDPGLVVDPLDGPHRIQACRGADYAFVYTGTGRAFTVNLGTIRGDRLRAWWYNPRNGAATEIGEFANRGQRSFTPQYQGLGSDWVLVLDDVASDYPPPGSGAR
;
A
#
# COMPACT_ATOMS: atom_id res chain seq x y z
N LEU A 1 -25.73 14.82 4.78
CA LEU A 1 -24.34 14.78 4.27
C LEU A 1 -24.30 15.03 2.76
N GLY A 2 -24.86 14.15 1.92
CA GLY A 2 -24.87 14.32 0.45
C GLY A 2 -25.28 15.73 -0.01
N ARG A 3 -26.43 16.24 0.42
CA ARG A 3 -26.91 17.59 0.04
C ARG A 3 -25.92 18.72 0.35
N ARG A 4 -25.16 18.59 1.43
CA ARG A 4 -24.23 19.63 1.91
C ARG A 4 -22.92 19.64 1.13
N TYR A 5 -22.47 18.48 0.66
CA TYR A 5 -21.12 18.29 0.12
C TYR A 5 -21.06 17.83 -1.34
N ARG A 6 -22.21 17.71 -2.03
CA ARG A 6 -22.28 17.25 -3.43
C ARG A 6 -21.32 17.98 -4.40
N ASP A 7 -21.10 19.28 -4.19
CA ASP A 7 -20.28 20.13 -5.08
C ASP A 7 -18.82 20.27 -4.61
N ARG A 8 -18.33 19.35 -3.76
CA ARG A 8 -17.01 19.46 -3.09
C ARG A 8 -15.96 18.45 -3.53
N GLY A 9 -16.27 17.57 -4.49
CA GLY A 9 -15.30 16.60 -5.02
C GLY A 9 -14.76 15.63 -3.95
N ILE A 10 -15.64 15.07 -3.13
CA ILE A 10 -15.27 14.18 -2.02
C ILE A 10 -15.59 12.71 -2.32
N GLY A 11 -14.76 11.81 -1.80
CA GLY A 11 -15.08 10.40 -1.64
C GLY A 11 -15.66 10.10 -0.25
N TRP A 12 -16.51 9.09 -0.15
CA TRP A 12 -17.18 8.71 1.10
C TRP A 12 -16.57 7.45 1.69
N ILE A 13 -16.05 7.56 2.92
CA ILE A 13 -15.60 6.40 3.70
C ILE A 13 -16.68 6.15 4.76
N LEU A 14 -17.45 5.07 4.59
CA LEU A 14 -18.39 4.59 5.61
C LEU A 14 -17.65 3.74 6.65
N GLY A 15 -18.35 3.28 7.69
CA GLY A 15 -17.74 2.48 8.76
C GLY A 15 -16.86 3.31 9.69
N GLY A 16 -15.69 2.76 10.05
CA GLY A 16 -14.71 3.39 10.92
C GLY A 16 -14.39 2.53 12.14
N ASP A 17 -13.34 1.71 12.04
CA ASP A 17 -12.83 0.76 13.05
C ASP A 17 -13.92 0.01 13.85
N ARG A 18 -14.96 -0.48 13.17
CA ARG A 18 -16.08 -1.23 13.77
C ARG A 18 -16.46 -2.44 12.92
N PRO A 19 -16.90 -3.55 13.55
CA PRO A 19 -17.48 -4.67 12.82
C PRO A 19 -18.75 -4.21 12.08
N ALA A 20 -18.97 -4.76 10.89
CA ALA A 20 -20.22 -4.56 10.15
C ALA A 20 -21.29 -5.60 10.49
N ASP A 21 -20.92 -6.68 11.17
CA ASP A 21 -21.80 -7.80 11.49
C ASP A 21 -23.07 -7.35 12.23
N GLY A 22 -24.23 -7.61 11.64
CA GLY A 22 -25.54 -7.22 12.16
C GLY A 22 -25.88 -5.73 12.01
N LEU A 23 -25.01 -4.95 11.38
CA LEU A 23 -25.17 -3.51 11.11
C LEU A 23 -25.14 -3.19 9.61
N GLU A 24 -25.14 -4.20 8.74
CA GLU A 24 -24.98 -4.06 7.29
C GLU A 24 -26.06 -3.14 6.69
N GLU A 25 -27.31 -3.30 7.12
CA GLU A 25 -28.42 -2.45 6.65
C GLU A 25 -28.31 -0.99 7.10
N VAL A 26 -27.67 -0.72 8.24
CA VAL A 26 -27.40 0.66 8.68
C VAL A 26 -26.42 1.33 7.72
N TRP A 27 -25.38 0.61 7.31
CA TRP A 27 -24.39 1.11 6.36
C TRP A 27 -24.97 1.26 4.95
N ARG A 28 -25.78 0.29 4.48
CA ARG A 28 -26.52 0.41 3.21
C ARG A 28 -27.50 1.58 3.22
N ALA A 29 -28.20 1.81 4.33
CA ALA A 29 -29.09 2.98 4.47
C ALA A 29 -28.30 4.29 4.45
N MET A 30 -27.13 4.34 5.05
CA MET A 30 -26.23 5.50 4.99
C MET A 30 -25.75 5.76 3.56
N ALA A 31 -25.29 4.73 2.84
CA ALA A 31 -24.86 4.84 1.45
C ALA A 31 -25.99 5.36 0.55
N ARG A 32 -27.19 4.78 0.69
CA ARG A 32 -28.41 5.21 0.00
C ARG A 32 -28.76 6.67 0.26
N GLY A 33 -28.69 7.09 1.52
CA GLY A 33 -28.94 8.47 1.93
C GLY A 33 -27.90 9.47 1.40
N ILE A 34 -26.65 9.04 1.25
CA ILE A 34 -25.59 9.84 0.62
C ILE A 34 -25.89 10.02 -0.87
N ALA A 35 -26.13 8.93 -1.61
CA ALA A 35 -26.45 8.97 -3.05
C ALA A 35 -27.64 9.89 -3.32
N ARG A 36 -28.77 9.66 -2.65
CA ARG A 36 -29.97 10.52 -2.75
C ARG A 36 -29.71 11.96 -2.35
N GLY A 37 -28.83 12.18 -1.38
CA GLY A 37 -28.43 13.52 -0.99
C GLY A 37 -27.64 14.25 -2.06
N VAL A 38 -26.82 13.53 -2.84
CA VAL A 38 -25.98 14.09 -3.91
C VAL A 38 -26.80 14.33 -5.18
N THR A 39 -27.57 13.33 -5.61
CA THR A 39 -28.21 13.34 -6.94
C THR A 39 -29.72 13.61 -6.91
N GLY A 40 -30.38 13.42 -5.76
CA GLY A 40 -31.84 13.40 -5.65
C GLY A 40 -32.44 12.00 -5.80
N GLU A 41 -31.65 11.01 -6.20
CA GLU A 41 -32.07 9.62 -6.43
C GLU A 41 -31.03 8.61 -5.92
N GLU A 42 -31.34 7.32 -5.96
CA GLU A 42 -30.39 6.29 -5.53
C GLU A 42 -29.42 5.92 -6.68
N ALA A 43 -28.59 6.89 -7.07
CA ALA A 43 -27.57 6.75 -8.11
C ALA A 43 -26.18 6.67 -7.47
N TYR A 44 -25.61 5.47 -7.41
CA TYR A 44 -24.31 5.23 -6.75
C TYR A 44 -23.14 5.63 -7.64
N GLU A 45 -23.28 5.56 -8.96
CA GLU A 45 -22.29 5.93 -9.97
C GLU A 45 -21.91 7.42 -9.95
N ALA A 46 -22.73 8.27 -9.34
CA ALA A 46 -22.47 9.69 -9.17
C ALA A 46 -21.64 10.02 -7.91
N VAL A 47 -21.30 9.00 -7.11
CA VAL A 47 -20.45 9.13 -5.93
C VAL A 47 -19.34 8.09 -5.96
N ILE A 48 -18.25 8.31 -5.25
CA ILE A 48 -17.28 7.26 -4.95
C ILE A 48 -17.32 6.97 -3.46
N ALA A 49 -17.42 5.69 -3.10
CA ALA A 49 -17.56 5.29 -1.71
C ALA A 49 -16.86 3.95 -1.40
N THR A 50 -16.41 3.81 -0.16
CA THR A 50 -15.81 2.61 0.41
C THR A 50 -16.24 2.44 1.88
N PHE A 51 -15.74 1.42 2.56
CA PHE A 51 -16.03 1.12 3.95
C PHE A 51 -14.74 0.85 4.72
N HIS A 52 -14.48 1.62 5.78
CA HIS A 52 -13.38 1.36 6.69
C HIS A 52 -13.76 0.25 7.69
N PRO A 53 -13.15 -0.94 7.60
CA PRO A 53 -13.47 -2.06 8.48
C PRO A 53 -12.89 -1.85 9.90
N ARG A 54 -13.12 -2.83 10.77
CA ARG A 54 -12.37 -2.99 12.03
C ARG A 54 -10.93 -3.43 11.80
N GLY A 55 -10.09 -3.27 12.82
CA GLY A 55 -8.74 -3.82 12.90
C GLY A 55 -8.64 -5.27 12.42
N GLY A 56 -7.76 -5.51 11.44
CA GLY A 56 -7.58 -6.82 10.83
C GLY A 56 -8.78 -7.29 10.01
N GLY A 57 -9.65 -6.39 9.55
CA GLY A 57 -10.80 -6.68 8.69
C GLY A 57 -10.61 -6.17 7.25
N THR A 58 -11.58 -6.49 6.40
CA THR A 58 -11.74 -5.96 5.05
C THR A 58 -13.21 -5.62 4.81
N SER A 59 -13.49 -4.58 4.02
CA SER A 59 -14.85 -4.27 3.55
C SER A 59 -15.45 -5.36 2.68
N SER A 60 -14.61 -6.18 2.03
CA SER A 60 -15.05 -7.17 1.05
C SER A 60 -15.90 -8.28 1.69
N THR A 61 -15.69 -8.57 2.98
CA THR A 61 -16.46 -9.57 3.73
C THR A 61 -17.96 -9.33 3.68
N HIS A 62 -18.40 -8.06 3.77
CA HIS A 62 -19.82 -7.73 3.86
C HIS A 62 -20.36 -7.04 2.61
N PHE A 63 -19.52 -6.28 1.90
CA PHE A 63 -19.99 -5.30 0.92
C PHE A 63 -19.38 -5.46 -0.47
N HIS A 64 -18.60 -6.52 -0.74
CA HIS A 64 -17.97 -6.68 -2.05
C HIS A 64 -18.99 -6.69 -3.20
N GLY A 65 -20.14 -7.33 -3.02
CA GLY A 65 -21.22 -7.37 -4.02
C GLY A 65 -22.12 -6.14 -4.03
N ASP A 66 -22.01 -5.24 -3.06
CA ASP A 66 -22.91 -4.09 -2.95
C ASP A 66 -22.57 -3.04 -4.03
N PRO A 67 -23.57 -2.44 -4.70
CA PRO A 67 -23.35 -1.48 -5.78
C PRO A 67 -22.79 -0.14 -5.29
N TRP A 68 -22.98 0.19 -4.01
CA TRP A 68 -22.46 1.44 -3.44
C TRP A 68 -20.96 1.36 -3.09
N LEU A 69 -20.39 0.16 -2.94
CA LEU A 69 -18.97 -0.02 -2.63
C LEU A 69 -18.15 0.00 -3.92
N HIS A 70 -17.40 1.06 -4.16
CA HIS A 70 -16.66 1.25 -5.42
C HIS A 70 -15.26 0.62 -5.40
N PHE A 71 -14.66 0.55 -4.22
CA PHE A 71 -13.39 -0.13 -3.99
C PHE A 71 -13.37 -0.69 -2.57
N ASN A 72 -12.65 -1.80 -2.38
CA ASN A 72 -12.44 -2.40 -1.08
C ASN A 72 -11.42 -1.58 -0.27
N MET A 73 -11.59 -1.54 1.04
CA MET A 73 -10.60 -1.00 1.97
C MET A 73 -10.27 -2.04 3.04
N GLN A 74 -8.99 -2.17 3.34
CA GLN A 74 -8.50 -2.98 4.46
C GLN A 74 -7.89 -2.13 5.56
N GLN A 75 -7.88 -2.70 6.76
CA GLN A 75 -7.08 -2.23 7.88
C GLN A 75 -6.08 -3.34 8.23
N THR A 76 -4.84 -3.21 7.75
CA THR A 76 -3.77 -4.20 7.99
C THR A 76 -2.87 -3.84 9.18
N GLY A 77 -3.09 -2.69 9.84
CA GLY A 77 -2.45 -2.35 11.10
C GLY A 77 -2.96 -3.19 12.28
N HIS A 78 -2.32 -3.20 13.46
CA HIS A 78 -0.98 -2.71 13.80
C HIS A 78 -0.06 -3.86 14.27
N GLY A 79 -0.39 -5.10 13.88
CA GLY A 79 0.34 -6.28 14.31
C GLY A 79 1.68 -6.51 13.58
N PRO A 80 2.47 -7.49 14.06
CA PRO A 80 3.68 -7.97 13.37
C PRO A 80 3.39 -8.45 11.95
N ALA A 81 4.39 -8.39 11.06
CA ALA A 81 4.22 -8.66 9.64
C ALA A 81 3.85 -10.08 9.31
N GLU A 82 4.58 -11.00 9.90
CA GLU A 82 4.44 -12.44 9.84
C GLU A 82 3.07 -12.90 10.33
N ALA A 83 2.47 -12.19 11.29
CA ALA A 83 1.17 -12.51 11.84
C ALA A 83 0.03 -11.95 10.97
N VAL A 84 0.15 -10.69 10.53
CA VAL A 84 -0.93 -10.05 9.75
C VAL A 84 -0.94 -10.52 8.29
N ARG A 85 0.24 -10.75 7.70
CA ARG A 85 0.41 -11.14 6.29
C ARG A 85 -0.37 -10.25 5.34
N GLY A 86 -0.26 -8.92 5.50
CA GLY A 86 -1.07 -7.93 4.77
C GLY A 86 -1.03 -8.08 3.24
N TRP A 87 0.09 -8.55 2.68
CA TRP A 87 0.19 -8.85 1.24
C TRP A 87 -0.77 -9.96 0.77
N ASP A 88 -0.96 -11.03 1.55
CA ASP A 88 -1.87 -12.13 1.18
C ASP A 88 -3.32 -11.66 1.27
N ARG A 89 -3.61 -10.80 2.25
CA ARG A 89 -4.95 -10.23 2.43
C ARG A 89 -5.31 -9.28 1.30
N ILE A 90 -4.39 -8.40 0.89
CA ILE A 90 -4.59 -7.51 -0.25
C ILE A 90 -4.76 -8.32 -1.54
N ALA A 91 -3.92 -9.33 -1.75
CA ALA A 91 -4.02 -10.20 -2.92
C ALA A 91 -5.37 -10.95 -2.96
N ALA A 92 -5.90 -11.36 -1.81
CA ALA A 92 -7.21 -11.99 -1.73
C ALA A 92 -8.35 -11.06 -2.21
N ASP A 93 -8.38 -9.80 -1.76
CA ASP A 93 -9.38 -8.83 -2.23
C ASP A 93 -9.20 -8.46 -3.70
N TYR A 94 -7.95 -8.33 -4.16
CA TYR A 94 -7.64 -8.07 -5.56
C TYR A 94 -8.17 -9.18 -6.49
N ALA A 95 -8.18 -10.43 -6.03
CA ALA A 95 -8.62 -11.60 -6.80
C ALA A 95 -10.13 -11.84 -6.79
N LEU A 96 -10.92 -11.04 -6.06
CA LEU A 96 -12.36 -11.22 -5.98
C LEU A 96 -13.09 -10.87 -7.29
N ALA A 97 -14.24 -11.51 -7.49
CA ALA A 97 -15.13 -11.27 -8.63
C ALA A 97 -16.50 -10.74 -8.14
N PRO A 98 -17.07 -9.73 -8.82
CA PRO A 98 -16.46 -8.95 -9.92
C PRO A 98 -15.28 -8.09 -9.42
N PRO A 99 -14.27 -7.81 -10.27
CA PRO A 99 -13.07 -7.12 -9.84
C PRO A 99 -13.39 -5.72 -9.30
N LYS A 100 -12.88 -5.41 -8.11
CA LYS A 100 -12.90 -4.07 -7.51
C LYS A 100 -11.49 -3.70 -7.05
N PRO A 101 -11.07 -2.43 -7.18
CA PRO A 101 -9.80 -1.99 -6.59
C PRO A 101 -9.78 -2.21 -5.08
N VAL A 102 -8.60 -2.36 -4.50
CA VAL A 102 -8.40 -2.45 -3.05
C VAL A 102 -7.37 -1.43 -2.58
N VAL A 103 -7.63 -0.79 -1.45
CA VAL A 103 -6.71 0.14 -0.77
C VAL A 103 -6.42 -0.39 0.63
N ASP A 104 -5.18 -0.28 1.08
CA ASP A 104 -4.90 -0.37 2.51
C ASP A 104 -5.12 1.00 3.15
N GLY A 105 -6.27 1.15 3.81
CA GLY A 105 -6.74 2.41 4.37
C GLY A 105 -6.22 2.69 5.78
N GLU A 106 -5.79 1.65 6.48
CA GLU A 106 -5.19 1.77 7.81
C GLU A 106 -4.12 0.68 8.01
N PRO A 107 -2.91 0.90 7.49
CA PRO A 107 -1.74 0.06 7.73
C PRO A 107 -1.13 0.30 9.11
N LEU A 108 -0.02 -0.37 9.40
CA LEU A 108 0.83 -0.04 10.55
C LEU A 108 1.29 1.43 10.49
N TYR A 109 0.79 2.26 11.41
CA TYR A 109 1.26 3.63 11.59
C TYR A 109 2.72 3.71 12.04
N GLU A 110 3.41 4.80 11.71
CA GLU A 110 4.74 5.14 12.24
C GLU A 110 4.65 5.51 13.73
N ASP A 111 5.68 5.16 14.51
CA ASP A 111 5.73 5.34 15.97
C ASP A 111 4.57 4.67 16.74
N HIS A 112 3.90 3.68 16.16
CA HIS A 112 2.82 2.95 16.82
C HIS A 112 3.39 1.74 17.56
N PRO A 113 2.92 1.44 18.79
CA PRO A 113 3.31 0.22 19.48
C PRO A 113 2.91 -1.00 18.65
N ILE A 114 3.88 -1.80 18.20
CA ILE A 114 3.59 -2.96 17.35
C ILE A 114 2.77 -3.97 18.17
N GLY A 115 1.62 -4.37 17.64
CA GLY A 115 0.65 -5.24 18.32
C GLY A 115 0.09 -4.65 19.62
N PHE A 116 0.19 -3.34 19.84
CA PHE A 116 -0.15 -2.66 21.11
C PHE A 116 0.69 -3.12 22.32
N ARG A 117 1.87 -3.71 22.07
CA ARG A 117 2.73 -4.34 23.07
C ARG A 117 4.17 -3.78 23.07
N ALA A 118 4.30 -2.46 22.95
CA ALA A 118 5.62 -1.83 22.84
C ALA A 118 6.54 -2.12 24.03
N ALA A 119 6.02 -2.02 25.25
CA ALA A 119 6.82 -2.18 26.47
C ALA A 119 7.20 -3.63 26.78
N SER A 120 6.51 -4.62 26.19
CA SER A 120 6.64 -6.02 26.56
C SER A 120 7.27 -6.90 25.48
N GLU A 121 7.14 -6.57 24.19
CA GLU A 121 7.48 -7.53 23.12
C GLU A 121 8.15 -6.90 21.89
N HIS A 122 7.52 -5.89 21.27
CA HIS A 122 7.85 -5.55 19.87
C HIS A 122 8.36 -4.11 19.66
N GLY A 123 8.36 -3.28 20.70
CA GLY A 123 8.70 -1.86 20.57
C GLY A 123 7.73 -1.08 19.68
N PHE A 124 8.24 0.02 19.11
CA PHE A 124 7.49 0.91 18.24
C PHE A 124 7.90 0.72 16.78
N SER A 125 6.93 0.88 15.88
CA SER A 125 7.18 0.90 14.44
C SER A 125 8.03 2.12 14.06
N THR A 126 8.72 1.98 12.93
CA THR A 126 9.62 2.99 12.37
C THR A 126 9.23 3.25 10.91
N GLU A 127 9.86 4.24 10.29
CA GLU A 127 9.67 4.56 8.88
C GLU A 127 9.97 3.36 7.95
N HIS A 128 10.91 2.49 8.33
CA HIS A 128 11.18 1.26 7.60
C HIS A 128 9.96 0.33 7.55
N HIS A 129 9.31 0.12 8.70
CA HIS A 129 8.13 -0.73 8.79
C HIS A 129 7.01 -0.20 7.89
N VAL A 130 6.82 1.13 7.86
CA VAL A 130 5.84 1.80 7.00
C VAL A 130 6.15 1.56 5.52
N ARG A 131 7.39 1.82 5.08
CA ARG A 131 7.80 1.58 3.68
C ARG A 131 7.59 0.11 3.31
N GLN A 132 7.97 -0.81 4.18
CA GLN A 132 7.78 -2.24 3.98
C GLN A 132 6.32 -2.61 3.72
N ARG A 133 5.37 -2.08 4.51
CA ARG A 133 3.94 -2.27 4.24
C ARG A 133 3.52 -1.67 2.91
N ALA A 134 3.94 -0.44 2.64
CA ALA A 134 3.56 0.26 1.42
C ALA A 134 3.93 -0.55 0.17
N TYR A 135 5.21 -0.94 0.03
CA TYR A 135 5.65 -1.72 -1.13
C TYR A 135 5.05 -3.12 -1.18
N TRP A 136 4.95 -3.83 -0.05
CA TRP A 136 4.32 -5.15 -0.05
C TRP A 136 2.87 -5.11 -0.49
N HIS A 137 2.10 -4.12 -0.05
CA HIS A 137 0.67 -4.06 -0.35
C HIS A 137 0.42 -3.54 -1.77
N LEU A 138 1.15 -2.51 -2.20
CA LEU A 138 1.06 -1.99 -3.57
C LEU A 138 1.48 -3.04 -4.61
N PHE A 139 2.52 -3.83 -4.32
CA PHE A 139 2.96 -4.90 -5.22
C PHE A 139 2.12 -6.18 -5.07
N ALA A 140 1.26 -6.27 -4.04
CA ALA A 140 0.26 -7.33 -3.90
C ALA A 140 -1.07 -6.99 -4.59
N GLY A 141 -1.22 -5.78 -5.14
CA GLY A 141 -2.37 -5.39 -5.95
C GLY A 141 -3.16 -4.21 -5.41
N ALA A 142 -2.74 -3.61 -4.28
CA ALA A 142 -3.39 -2.40 -3.80
C ALA A 142 -3.23 -1.25 -4.81
N CYS A 143 -4.31 -0.53 -5.08
CA CYS A 143 -4.29 0.66 -5.92
C CYS A 143 -3.89 1.92 -5.13
N GLY A 144 -3.78 1.83 -3.81
CA GLY A 144 -3.38 2.91 -2.93
C GLY A 144 -2.98 2.42 -1.54
N PHE A 145 -2.34 3.31 -0.78
CA PHE A 145 -1.86 3.06 0.58
C PHE A 145 -1.99 4.36 1.39
N ALA A 146 -2.66 4.30 2.55
CA ALA A 146 -2.84 5.46 3.42
C ALA A 146 -1.80 5.45 4.55
N TYR A 147 -0.88 6.41 4.54
CA TYR A 147 0.06 6.58 5.65
C TYR A 147 -0.66 7.09 6.91
N GLY A 148 -0.19 6.65 8.08
CA GLY A 148 -0.55 7.27 9.35
C GLY A 148 0.61 7.28 10.33
N ASN A 149 0.53 8.19 11.29
CA ASN A 149 1.47 8.33 12.40
C ASN A 149 0.71 8.32 13.72
N HIS A 150 1.26 7.62 14.71
CA HIS A 150 0.62 7.37 15.99
C HIS A 150 0.25 8.64 16.77
N ALA A 151 1.07 9.68 16.72
CA ALA A 151 0.76 10.94 17.39
C ALA A 151 -0.17 11.84 16.57
N VAL A 152 -0.05 11.79 15.24
CA VAL A 152 -0.81 12.66 14.32
C VAL A 152 -2.29 12.30 14.28
N TRP A 153 -2.65 11.01 14.18
CA TRP A 153 -4.07 10.61 14.05
C TRP A 153 -4.91 11.06 15.26
N GLN A 154 -4.30 11.07 16.45
CA GLN A 154 -4.94 11.48 17.70
C GLN A 154 -4.67 12.95 18.08
N MET A 155 -3.96 13.71 17.22
CA MET A 155 -3.56 15.09 17.48
C MET A 155 -2.95 15.27 18.88
N TYR A 156 -2.06 14.35 19.28
CA TYR A 156 -1.50 14.34 20.64
C TYR A 156 -0.74 15.64 20.93
N ALA A 157 -1.06 16.28 22.05
CA ALA A 157 -0.55 17.60 22.45
C ALA A 157 -0.59 17.75 23.97
N PRO A 158 0.09 18.75 24.55
CA PRO A 158 -0.04 19.08 25.97
C PRO A 158 -1.50 19.23 26.40
N GLY A 159 -1.85 18.65 27.56
CA GLY A 159 -3.22 18.67 28.09
C GLY A 159 -4.20 17.67 27.44
N ARG A 160 -3.75 16.87 26.45
CA ARG A 160 -4.55 15.77 25.88
C ARG A 160 -4.16 14.44 26.53
N ARG A 161 -5.17 13.60 26.83
CA ARG A 161 -4.94 12.25 27.33
C ARG A 161 -4.38 11.38 26.18
N PRO A 162 -3.20 10.76 26.33
CA PRO A 162 -2.63 9.91 25.28
C PRO A 162 -3.43 8.62 25.09
N VAL A 163 -3.50 8.14 23.85
CA VAL A 163 -3.97 6.79 23.51
C VAL A 163 -2.78 5.94 23.08
N ASN A 164 -2.60 4.79 23.73
CA ASN A 164 -1.56 3.80 23.43
C ASN A 164 -0.12 4.37 23.37
N GLY A 165 0.21 5.36 24.19
CA GLY A 165 1.59 5.83 24.37
C GLY A 165 2.25 6.47 23.14
N PRO A 166 1.76 7.62 22.63
CA PRO A 166 2.44 8.38 21.58
C PRO A 166 3.80 8.89 22.06
N LEU A 167 4.78 8.89 21.16
CA LEU A 167 6.18 9.24 21.47
C LEU A 167 6.49 10.74 21.37
N LEU A 168 5.74 11.47 20.55
CA LEU A 168 5.94 12.87 20.20
C LEU A 168 4.60 13.60 20.16
N TYR A 169 4.61 14.93 20.23
CA TYR A 169 3.42 15.71 19.88
C TYR A 169 3.19 15.73 18.37
N TRP A 170 1.94 15.88 17.94
CA TRP A 170 1.56 15.74 16.53
C TRP A 170 2.29 16.71 15.61
N TYR A 171 2.55 17.94 16.07
CA TYR A 171 3.23 18.98 15.31
C TYR A 171 4.74 18.75 15.18
N GLU A 172 5.30 17.84 15.99
CA GLU A 172 6.66 17.32 15.81
C GLU A 172 6.63 16.07 14.94
N ALA A 173 5.66 15.18 15.20
CA ALA A 173 5.52 13.89 14.54
C ALA A 173 5.16 14.00 13.04
N ILE A 174 4.54 15.11 12.62
CA ILE A 174 4.29 15.38 11.19
C ILE A 174 5.59 15.46 10.36
N HIS A 175 6.73 15.70 11.01
CA HIS A 175 8.06 15.74 10.39
C HIS A 175 8.80 14.41 10.46
N ARG A 176 8.16 13.32 10.91
CA ARG A 176 8.76 11.99 10.90
C ARG A 176 9.13 11.55 9.48
N PRO A 177 10.23 10.80 9.32
CA PRO A 177 10.76 10.48 7.99
C PRO A 177 9.79 9.66 7.14
N GLY A 178 8.97 8.79 7.74
CA GLY A 178 7.98 8.01 7.01
C GLY A 178 7.00 8.87 6.20
N ALA A 179 6.57 10.00 6.77
CA ALA A 179 5.66 10.94 6.08
C ALA A 179 6.29 11.47 4.78
N ALA A 180 7.54 11.96 4.84
CA ALA A 180 8.25 12.46 3.69
C ALA A 180 8.56 11.35 2.67
N GLN A 181 8.78 10.11 3.11
CA GLN A 181 9.15 9.01 2.22
C GLN A 181 7.98 8.48 1.38
N MET A 182 6.74 8.71 1.77
CA MET A 182 5.58 8.28 0.98
C MET A 182 5.52 8.93 -0.41
N GLN A 183 6.09 10.12 -0.57
CA GLN A 183 6.21 10.75 -1.89
C GLN A 183 7.05 9.89 -2.86
N HIS A 184 8.08 9.21 -2.36
CA HIS A 184 8.94 8.33 -3.15
C HIS A 184 8.23 7.05 -3.55
N VAL A 185 7.34 6.54 -2.68
CA VAL A 185 6.45 5.41 -3.03
C VAL A 185 5.57 5.81 -4.20
N ARG A 186 4.87 6.94 -4.08
CA ARG A 186 3.99 7.47 -5.14
C ARG A 186 4.76 7.68 -6.45
N ALA A 187 5.90 8.37 -6.38
CA ALA A 187 6.71 8.68 -7.55
C ALA A 187 7.14 7.41 -8.31
N LEU A 188 7.55 6.35 -7.61
CA LEU A 188 7.91 5.08 -8.25
C LEU A 188 6.69 4.43 -8.93
N ILE A 189 5.59 4.34 -8.18
CA ILE A 189 4.35 3.70 -8.64
C ILE A 189 3.77 4.38 -9.88
N GLU A 190 3.88 5.71 -9.97
CA GLU A 190 3.40 6.53 -11.08
C GLU A 190 4.42 6.65 -12.23
N SER A 191 5.68 6.26 -12.03
CA SER A 191 6.71 6.36 -13.07
C SER A 191 6.58 5.33 -14.20
N ARG A 192 5.66 4.36 -14.09
CA ARG A 192 5.35 3.34 -15.09
C ARG A 192 3.83 3.18 -15.24
N PRO A 193 3.32 2.57 -16.33
CA PRO A 193 1.87 2.40 -16.56
C PRO A 193 1.11 1.71 -15.42
N MET A 194 0.54 2.51 -14.50
CA MET A 194 -0.03 2.03 -13.24
C MET A 194 -1.25 1.10 -13.41
N THR A 195 -2.15 1.40 -14.37
CA THR A 195 -3.42 0.68 -14.52
C THR A 195 -3.28 -0.72 -15.11
N ALA A 196 -2.15 -1.02 -15.76
CA ALA A 196 -1.85 -2.33 -16.33
C ALA A 196 -0.98 -3.20 -15.41
N ARG A 197 -0.61 -2.69 -14.22
CA ARG A 197 0.24 -3.40 -13.28
C ARG A 197 -0.52 -4.53 -12.59
N VAL A 198 0.08 -5.70 -12.53
CA VAL A 198 -0.44 -6.88 -11.84
C VAL A 198 0.57 -7.42 -10.82
N PRO A 199 0.12 -7.99 -9.68
CA PRO A 199 0.98 -8.77 -8.80
C PRO A 199 1.55 -9.97 -9.56
N ASP A 200 2.84 -10.27 -9.38
CA ASP A 200 3.46 -11.44 -10.00
C ASP A 200 4.54 -12.05 -9.09
N PRO A 201 4.14 -12.90 -8.12
CA PRO A 201 5.09 -13.60 -7.27
C PRO A 201 5.98 -14.57 -8.06
N GLY A 202 5.55 -15.03 -9.24
CA GLY A 202 6.31 -15.94 -10.10
C GLY A 202 7.56 -15.29 -10.71
N LEU A 203 7.67 -13.96 -10.63
CA LEU A 203 8.85 -13.22 -11.06
C LEU A 203 10.09 -13.54 -10.19
N VAL A 204 9.91 -13.99 -8.94
CA VAL A 204 11.00 -14.27 -7.99
C VAL A 204 11.08 -15.77 -7.74
N VAL A 205 12.28 -16.35 -7.85
CA VAL A 205 12.50 -17.81 -7.68
C VAL A 205 12.19 -18.28 -6.26
N ASP A 206 12.62 -17.52 -5.26
CA ASP A 206 12.30 -17.73 -3.85
C ASP A 206 11.86 -16.38 -3.25
N PRO A 207 10.54 -16.15 -3.09
CA PRO A 207 10.04 -14.89 -2.55
C PRO A 207 10.27 -14.75 -1.05
N LEU A 208 10.83 -15.75 -0.36
CA LEU A 208 10.97 -15.79 1.10
C LEU A 208 9.61 -15.58 1.82
N ASP A 209 9.64 -15.45 3.15
CA ASP A 209 8.45 -15.15 3.94
C ASP A 209 8.77 -14.27 5.17
N GLY A 210 7.72 -13.84 5.87
CA GLY A 210 7.80 -13.05 7.09
C GLY A 210 8.51 -11.71 6.86
N PRO A 211 9.42 -11.27 7.76
CA PRO A 211 10.08 -9.95 7.64
C PRO A 211 11.02 -9.84 6.43
N HIS A 212 11.36 -10.96 5.79
CA HIS A 212 12.28 -11.03 4.65
C HIS A 212 11.57 -11.20 3.32
N ARG A 213 10.23 -11.23 3.31
CA ARG A 213 9.46 -11.41 2.09
C ARG A 213 9.88 -10.42 1.00
N ILE A 214 10.12 -10.97 -0.18
CA ILE A 214 10.33 -10.26 -1.42
C ILE A 214 8.98 -10.25 -2.15
N GLN A 215 8.53 -9.06 -2.52
CA GLN A 215 7.27 -8.89 -3.23
C GLN A 215 7.56 -8.36 -4.63
N ALA A 216 6.82 -8.85 -5.63
CA ALA A 216 7.00 -8.46 -7.01
C ALA A 216 5.67 -8.16 -7.70
N CYS A 217 5.72 -7.21 -8.63
CA CYS A 217 4.64 -6.90 -9.56
C CYS A 217 5.24 -6.49 -10.91
N ARG A 218 4.42 -6.52 -11.97
CA ARG A 218 4.87 -6.14 -13.31
C ARG A 218 3.75 -5.52 -14.13
N GLY A 219 4.14 -4.76 -15.15
CA GLY A 219 3.30 -4.45 -16.29
C GLY A 219 3.60 -5.39 -17.47
N ALA A 220 3.38 -4.89 -18.68
CA ALA A 220 3.72 -5.62 -19.91
C ALA A 220 5.22 -5.56 -20.22
N ASP A 221 5.86 -4.42 -19.93
CA ASP A 221 7.21 -4.03 -20.39
C ASP A 221 8.08 -3.49 -19.23
N TYR A 222 7.64 -3.66 -17.99
CA TYR A 222 8.42 -3.33 -16.81
C TYR A 222 8.06 -4.25 -15.64
N ALA A 223 8.96 -4.37 -14.68
CA ALA A 223 8.74 -5.10 -13.44
C ALA A 223 9.40 -4.42 -12.24
N PHE A 224 8.79 -4.57 -11.07
CA PHE A 224 9.32 -4.12 -9.80
C PHE A 224 9.46 -5.29 -8.83
N VAL A 225 10.59 -5.34 -8.12
CA VAL A 225 10.86 -6.33 -7.07
C VAL A 225 11.35 -5.63 -5.81
N TYR A 226 10.60 -5.73 -4.72
CA TYR A 226 10.92 -5.09 -3.44
C TYR A 226 11.53 -6.08 -2.45
N THR A 227 12.65 -5.70 -1.84
CA THR A 227 13.27 -6.39 -0.69
C THR A 227 13.32 -5.44 0.50
N GLY A 228 12.75 -5.84 1.64
CA GLY A 228 12.72 -5.00 2.84
C GLY A 228 14.04 -4.97 3.62
N THR A 229 14.84 -6.02 3.50
CA THR A 229 16.07 -6.17 4.31
C THR A 229 17.34 -6.19 3.47
N GLY A 230 17.25 -5.81 2.19
CA GLY A 230 18.38 -5.80 1.27
C GLY A 230 18.94 -7.18 0.92
N ARG A 231 18.20 -8.26 1.24
CA ARG A 231 18.62 -9.62 0.89
C ARG A 231 18.70 -9.77 -0.63
N ALA A 232 19.70 -10.50 -1.09
CA ALA A 232 19.82 -10.90 -2.49
C ALA A 232 18.65 -11.80 -2.89
N PHE A 233 18.26 -11.71 -4.15
CA PHE A 233 17.17 -12.51 -4.72
C PHE A 233 17.42 -12.84 -6.18
N THR A 234 16.72 -13.86 -6.68
CA THR A 234 16.83 -14.30 -8.07
C THR A 234 15.52 -14.05 -8.80
N VAL A 235 15.62 -13.43 -9.96
CA VAL A 235 14.49 -13.07 -10.83
C VAL A 235 14.43 -14.01 -12.03
N ASN A 236 13.22 -14.46 -12.37
CA ASN A 236 12.88 -15.13 -13.62
C ASN A 236 12.71 -14.06 -14.73
N LEU A 237 13.69 -13.96 -15.63
CA LEU A 237 13.65 -13.08 -16.80
C LEU A 237 12.89 -13.75 -17.96
N GLY A 238 12.45 -12.94 -18.93
CA GLY A 238 11.59 -13.35 -20.04
C GLY A 238 10.10 -13.31 -19.73
N THR A 239 9.72 -12.73 -18.58
CA THR A 239 8.34 -12.62 -18.09
C THR A 239 7.63 -11.32 -18.53
N ILE A 240 8.42 -10.30 -18.87
CA ILE A 240 7.97 -9.03 -19.48
C ILE A 240 8.49 -8.94 -20.91
N ARG A 241 7.90 -8.07 -21.73
CA ARG A 241 8.28 -7.81 -23.12
C ARG A 241 9.72 -7.27 -23.23
N GLY A 242 10.34 -7.48 -24.40
CA GLY A 242 11.63 -6.93 -24.79
C GLY A 242 12.74 -7.96 -24.76
N ASP A 243 13.75 -7.83 -25.62
CA ASP A 243 14.90 -8.76 -25.65
C ASP A 243 15.98 -8.38 -24.62
N ARG A 244 15.99 -7.11 -24.21
CA ARG A 244 16.94 -6.53 -23.26
C ARG A 244 16.19 -5.71 -22.23
N LEU A 245 16.62 -5.83 -20.98
CA LEU A 245 16.09 -5.06 -19.87
C LEU A 245 17.14 -4.09 -19.36
N ARG A 246 16.77 -2.83 -19.17
CA ARG A 246 17.51 -1.87 -18.35
C ARG A 246 17.12 -2.07 -16.90
N ALA A 247 18.11 -2.17 -16.02
CA ALA A 247 17.88 -2.43 -14.61
C ALA A 247 18.36 -1.28 -13.72
N TRP A 248 17.61 -1.02 -12.66
CA TRP A 248 17.88 0.04 -11.70
C TRP A 248 17.71 -0.44 -10.27
N TRP A 249 18.54 0.09 -9.36
CA TRP A 249 18.21 0.14 -7.94
C TRP A 249 17.53 1.46 -7.62
N TYR A 250 16.29 1.39 -7.15
CA TYR A 250 15.56 2.52 -6.58
C TYR A 250 15.62 2.46 -5.05
N ASN A 251 15.99 3.58 -4.44
CA ASN A 251 16.13 3.72 -2.99
C ASN A 251 14.86 4.33 -2.38
N PRO A 252 14.04 3.54 -1.65
CA PRO A 252 12.77 4.02 -1.10
C PRO A 252 12.89 5.13 -0.05
N ARG A 253 14.08 5.29 0.56
CA ARG A 253 14.33 6.25 1.64
C ARG A 253 14.49 7.68 1.14
N ASN A 254 14.94 7.85 -0.11
CA ASN A 254 15.28 9.17 -0.66
C ASN A 254 14.91 9.35 -2.14
N GLY A 255 14.33 8.33 -2.79
CA GLY A 255 13.91 8.39 -4.19
C GLY A 255 15.04 8.35 -5.22
N ALA A 256 16.29 8.08 -4.82
CA ALA A 256 17.40 7.99 -5.76
C ALA A 256 17.31 6.70 -6.60
N ALA A 257 17.59 6.81 -7.90
CA ALA A 257 17.70 5.68 -8.82
C ALA A 257 19.13 5.56 -9.37
N THR A 258 19.67 4.35 -9.32
CA THR A 258 21.00 4.02 -9.84
C THR A 258 20.89 2.93 -10.89
N GLU A 259 21.29 3.23 -12.12
CA GLU A 259 21.34 2.22 -13.19
C GLU A 259 22.42 1.18 -12.86
N ILE A 260 22.10 -0.10 -13.04
CA ILE A 260 23.04 -1.21 -12.83
C ILE A 260 23.39 -1.94 -14.12
N GLY A 261 22.89 -1.46 -15.25
CA GLY A 261 23.20 -1.92 -16.60
C GLY A 261 22.03 -2.58 -17.31
N GLU A 262 22.33 -3.13 -18.48
CA GLU A 262 21.38 -3.83 -19.33
C GLU A 262 21.66 -5.33 -19.39
N PHE A 263 20.60 -6.12 -19.39
CA PHE A 263 20.68 -7.57 -19.34
C PHE A 263 19.80 -8.21 -20.42
N ALA A 264 20.22 -9.37 -20.94
CA ALA A 264 19.36 -10.16 -21.80
C ALA A 264 18.12 -10.62 -21.01
N ASN A 265 16.93 -10.47 -21.60
CA ASN A 265 15.66 -10.82 -20.97
C ASN A 265 15.36 -12.32 -21.06
N ARG A 266 16.23 -13.16 -20.49
CA ARG A 266 16.07 -14.62 -20.52
C ARG A 266 16.76 -15.30 -19.35
N GLY A 267 16.21 -16.44 -18.93
CA GLY A 267 16.77 -17.27 -17.87
C GLY A 267 16.58 -16.65 -16.49
N GLN A 268 17.48 -16.98 -15.56
CA GLN A 268 17.44 -16.48 -14.20
C GLN A 268 18.63 -15.58 -13.91
N ARG A 269 18.42 -14.54 -13.09
CA ARG A 269 19.50 -13.65 -12.67
C ARG A 269 19.37 -13.29 -11.21
N SER A 270 20.48 -13.40 -10.47
CA SER A 270 20.58 -12.92 -9.10
C SER A 270 20.92 -11.43 -9.06
N PHE A 271 20.24 -10.70 -8.19
CA PHE A 271 20.44 -9.29 -7.91
C PHE A 271 20.73 -9.12 -6.42
N THR A 272 21.82 -8.40 -6.13
CA THR A 272 22.29 -8.16 -4.75
C THR A 272 22.34 -6.65 -4.51
N PRO A 273 21.50 -6.12 -3.60
CA PRO A 273 21.61 -4.73 -3.17
C PRO A 273 22.94 -4.44 -2.47
N GLN A 274 23.37 -3.18 -2.49
CA GLN A 274 24.65 -2.77 -1.91
C GLN A 274 24.70 -2.92 -0.38
N TYR A 275 23.56 -2.78 0.29
CA TYR A 275 23.45 -2.84 1.75
C TYR A 275 22.37 -3.83 2.16
N GLN A 276 22.59 -4.51 3.29
CA GLN A 276 21.67 -5.49 3.87
C GLN A 276 21.41 -5.15 5.34
N GLY A 277 20.30 -5.67 5.87
CA GLY A 277 19.86 -5.48 7.25
C GLY A 277 18.53 -4.73 7.34
N LEU A 278 18.01 -4.60 8.56
CA LEU A 278 16.77 -3.90 8.82
C LEU A 278 16.89 -2.43 8.35
N GLY A 279 15.89 -1.92 7.63
CA GLY A 279 15.93 -0.55 7.10
C GLY A 279 16.70 -0.37 5.79
N SER A 280 17.41 -1.39 5.30
CA SER A 280 18.16 -1.38 4.04
C SER A 280 17.32 -1.89 2.86
N ASP A 281 16.08 -1.41 2.74
CA ASP A 281 15.14 -1.76 1.69
C ASP A 281 15.51 -1.22 0.30
N TRP A 282 15.16 -1.96 -0.75
CA TRP A 282 15.43 -1.60 -2.15
C TRP A 282 14.32 -2.07 -3.06
N VAL A 283 14.08 -1.34 -4.15
CA VAL A 283 13.29 -1.81 -5.27
C VAL A 283 14.22 -2.01 -6.48
N LEU A 284 14.27 -3.22 -7.00
CA LEU A 284 14.79 -3.46 -8.35
C LEU A 284 13.71 -3.06 -9.34
N VAL A 285 14.07 -2.21 -10.29
CA VAL A 285 13.23 -1.88 -11.43
C VAL A 285 13.86 -2.45 -12.68
N LEU A 286 13.06 -3.16 -13.47
CA LEU A 286 13.43 -3.73 -14.76
C LEU A 286 12.53 -3.14 -15.82
N ASP A 287 13.10 -2.57 -16.87
CA ASP A 287 12.38 -1.93 -17.97
C ASP A 287 12.81 -2.54 -19.30
N ASP A 288 11.87 -2.77 -20.22
CA ASP A 288 12.22 -2.97 -21.64
C ASP A 288 13.01 -1.74 -22.12
N VAL A 289 14.21 -1.96 -22.65
CA VAL A 289 15.06 -0.89 -23.19
C VAL A 289 14.32 -0.08 -24.26
N ALA A 290 13.45 -0.74 -25.05
CA ALA A 290 12.70 -0.09 -26.12
C ALA A 290 11.60 0.86 -25.62
N SER A 291 11.14 0.71 -24.37
CA SER A 291 10.12 1.59 -23.78
C SER A 291 10.66 2.95 -23.35
N ASP A 292 11.99 3.10 -23.30
CA ASP A 292 12.71 4.35 -22.99
C ASP A 292 12.14 5.10 -21.78
N TYR A 293 11.78 4.36 -20.74
CA TYR A 293 11.29 4.96 -19.51
C TYR A 293 12.39 5.81 -18.86
N PRO A 294 12.03 6.97 -18.28
CA PRO A 294 12.98 7.77 -17.52
C PRO A 294 13.38 7.03 -16.24
N PRO A 295 14.46 7.48 -15.55
CA PRO A 295 14.88 6.89 -14.28
C PRO A 295 13.70 6.69 -13.32
N PRO A 296 13.57 5.54 -12.64
CA PRO A 296 12.43 5.27 -11.77
C PRO A 296 12.21 6.37 -10.72
N GLY A 297 10.95 6.75 -10.51
CA GLY A 297 10.60 7.86 -9.62
C GLY A 297 10.78 9.25 -10.23
N SER A 298 11.33 9.38 -11.44
CA SER A 298 11.30 10.63 -12.20
C SER A 298 10.10 10.64 -13.17
N GLY A 299 9.48 11.82 -13.36
CA GLY A 299 8.38 11.99 -14.32
C GLY A 299 6.96 11.88 -13.75
N ALA A 300 6.78 11.57 -12.47
CA ALA A 300 5.50 11.78 -11.80
C ALA A 300 5.19 13.28 -11.78
N ARG A 301 4.16 13.70 -12.52
CA ARG A 301 3.56 15.05 -12.45
C ARG A 301 2.10 14.91 -12.06
#